data_AF-U6F9M1-F1
#
_entry.id   AF-U6F9M1-F1
#
_cell.length_a   1.000
_cell.length_b   1.000
_cell.length_c   1.000
_cell.angle_alpha   90.00
_cell.angle_beta   90.00
_cell.angle_gamma   90.00
#
_symmetry.space_group_name_H-M   'P 1'
#
loop_
_entity.id
_entity.type
_entity.pdbx_description
1 polymer ?
#
loop_
_entity_poly.entity_id
_entity_poly.type
_entity_poly.pdbx_seq_one_letter_code
_entity_poly.pdbx_strand_id
1 'polypeptide(L)'
;MKRYLLNILAKNRRQEGFTLIEMVVVIAIIVILMVLIVPNMLNQKEKAENKTSDAFKTTLQTQVEMYKDDDHGTPTKFDELLKGDYLTQDQVNKANKSFKLEKKLSNLLCK
;
A
#
# COMPACT_ATOMS: atom_id res chain seq x y z
N MET A 1 61.24 -1.81 -35.18
CA MET A 1 59.84 -1.71 -35.61
C MET A 1 59.01 -2.99 -35.41
N LYS A 2 59.53 -4.20 -35.66
CA LYS A 2 58.73 -5.46 -35.60
C LYS A 2 58.14 -5.84 -34.23
N ARG A 3 58.69 -5.34 -33.11
CA ARG A 3 58.22 -5.66 -31.74
C ARG A 3 56.86 -5.03 -31.37
N TYR A 4 56.51 -3.90 -31.99
CA TYR A 4 55.23 -3.22 -31.74
C TYR A 4 54.05 -3.94 -32.41
N LEU A 5 54.30 -4.59 -33.54
CA LEU A 5 53.29 -5.37 -34.28
C LEU A 5 52.91 -6.67 -33.56
N LEU A 6 53.86 -7.29 -32.84
CA LEU A 6 53.62 -8.54 -32.12
C LEU A 6 52.69 -8.39 -30.91
N ASN A 7 52.62 -7.21 -30.30
CA ASN A 7 51.79 -6.97 -29.11
C ASN A 7 50.30 -6.71 -29.43
N ILE A 8 49.98 -6.38 -30.70
CA ILE A 8 48.60 -6.21 -31.17
C ILE A 8 47.98 -7.55 -31.56
N LEU A 9 48.78 -8.48 -32.11
CA LEU A 9 48.31 -9.80 -32.55
C LEU A 9 48.12 -10.80 -31.39
N ALA A 10 48.77 -10.57 -30.24
CA ALA A 10 48.75 -11.50 -29.11
C ALA A 10 47.58 -11.32 -28.13
N LYS A 11 46.73 -10.30 -28.30
CA LYS A 11 45.64 -9.99 -27.35
C LYS A 11 44.27 -10.40 -27.87
N ASN A 12 44.09 -11.69 -28.17
CA ASN A 12 42.76 -12.23 -28.37
C ASN A 12 42.18 -12.69 -27.02
N ARG A 13 41.80 -11.72 -26.18
CA ARG A 13 41.04 -12.03 -24.96
C ARG A 13 39.64 -12.42 -25.41
N ARG A 14 39.37 -13.73 -25.50
CA ARG A 14 38.02 -14.28 -25.65
C ARG A 14 37.20 -13.75 -24.49
N GLN A 15 36.38 -12.74 -24.75
CA GLN A 15 35.38 -12.31 -23.80
C GLN A 15 34.26 -13.34 -23.91
N GLU A 16 34.14 -14.20 -22.91
CA GLU A 16 33.01 -15.09 -22.79
C GLU A 16 31.77 -14.22 -22.58
N GLY A 17 30.96 -14.14 -23.64
CA GLY A 17 29.79 -13.28 -23.71
C GLY A 17 28.65 -13.90 -22.92
N PHE A 18 28.06 -13.09 -22.06
CA PHE A 18 26.79 -13.34 -21.42
C PHE A 18 25.73 -13.67 -22.48
N THR A 19 25.12 -14.85 -22.38
CA THR A 19 24.24 -15.35 -23.43
C THR A 19 22.80 -14.87 -23.23
N LEU A 20 22.05 -14.66 -24.31
CA LEU A 20 20.63 -14.28 -24.21
C LEU A 20 19.81 -15.34 -23.47
N ILE A 21 20.15 -16.63 -23.66
CA ILE A 21 19.46 -17.74 -23.00
C ILE A 21 19.60 -17.68 -21.48
N GLU A 22 20.74 -17.18 -20.98
CA GLU A 22 20.99 -17.03 -19.54
C GLU A 22 20.02 -16.03 -18.90
N MET A 23 19.73 -14.90 -19.56
CA MET A 23 18.70 -13.97 -19.08
C MET A 23 17.30 -14.53 -19.19
N VAL A 24 17.00 -15.28 -20.26
CA VAL A 24 15.66 -15.87 -20.45
C VAL A 24 15.33 -16.84 -19.32
N VAL A 25 16.30 -17.66 -18.89
CA VAL A 25 16.10 -18.57 -17.75
C VAL A 25 15.94 -17.79 -16.44
N VAL A 26 16.72 -16.73 -16.22
CA VAL A 26 16.62 -15.88 -15.01
C VAL A 26 15.26 -15.21 -14.91
N ILE A 27 14.78 -14.58 -15.98
CA ILE A 27 13.45 -13.93 -15.97
C ILE A 27 12.32 -14.96 -15.79
N ALA A 28 12.47 -16.16 -16.35
CA ALA A 28 11.49 -17.23 -16.18
C ALA A 28 11.34 -17.62 -14.70
N ILE A 29 12.46 -17.77 -13.98
CA ILE A 29 12.44 -18.06 -12.54
C ILE A 29 11.82 -16.89 -11.75
N ILE A 30 12.17 -15.64 -12.07
CA ILE A 30 11.60 -14.46 -11.40
C ILE A 30 10.08 -14.41 -11.55
N VAL A 31 9.55 -14.69 -12.75
CA VAL A 31 8.10 -14.69 -13.00
C VAL A 31 7.40 -15.75 -12.16
N ILE A 32 7.94 -16.98 -12.09
CA ILE A 32 7.38 -18.07 -11.26
C ILE A 32 7.33 -17.65 -9.79
N LEU A 33 8.40 -17.06 -9.26
CA LEU A 33 8.44 -16.58 -7.88
C LEU A 33 7.46 -15.42 -7.63
N MET A 34 7.35 -14.47 -8.58
CA MET A 34 6.42 -13.35 -8.45
C MET A 34 4.96 -13.79 -8.35
N VAL A 35 4.55 -14.81 -9.12
CA VAL A 35 3.17 -15.34 -9.08
C VAL A 35 2.81 -15.86 -7.69
N LEU A 36 3.76 -16.40 -6.93
CA LEU A 36 3.52 -16.86 -5.56
C LEU A 36 3.50 -15.70 -4.54
N ILE A 37 4.37 -14.70 -4.73
CA ILE A 37 4.55 -13.59 -3.78
C ILE A 37 3.43 -12.56 -3.88
N VAL A 38 3.08 -12.13 -5.10
CA VAL A 38 2.12 -11.04 -5.36
C VAL A 38 0.74 -11.27 -4.69
N PRO A 39 0.06 -12.43 -4.83
CA PRO A 39 -1.25 -12.61 -4.21
C PRO A 39 -1.19 -12.56 -2.68
N ASN A 40 -0.12 -13.09 -2.08
CA ASN A 40 0.06 -13.03 -0.63
C ASN A 40 0.29 -11.59 -0.15
N MET A 41 1.02 -10.77 -0.91
CA MET A 41 1.20 -9.35 -0.58
C MET A 41 -0.09 -8.55 -0.71
N LEU A 42 -0.88 -8.79 -1.77
CA LEU A 42 -2.18 -8.13 -1.97
C LEU A 42 -3.14 -8.45 -0.82
N ASN A 43 -3.26 -9.72 -0.43
CA ASN A 43 -4.09 -10.14 0.69
C ASN A 43 -3.64 -9.53 2.02
N GLN A 44 -2.33 -9.38 2.24
CA GLN A 44 -1.81 -8.73 3.45
C GLN A 44 -2.09 -7.23 3.46
N LYS A 45 -2.01 -6.56 2.31
CA LYS A 45 -2.36 -5.15 2.17
C LYS A 45 -3.84 -4.93 2.50
N GLU A 46 -4.74 -5.73 1.93
CA GLU A 46 -6.18 -5.62 2.21
C GLU A 46 -6.48 -5.89 3.70
N LYS A 47 -5.87 -6.92 4.29
CA LYS A 47 -6.01 -7.18 5.74
C LYS A 47 -5.50 -6.01 6.59
N ALA A 48 -4.41 -5.36 6.20
CA ALA A 48 -3.89 -4.20 6.90
C ALA A 48 -4.83 -2.99 6.77
N GLU A 49 -5.41 -2.77 5.58
CA GLU A 49 -6.41 -1.72 5.34
C GLU A 49 -7.69 -1.95 6.18
N ASN A 50 -8.17 -3.20 6.25
CA ASN A 50 -9.30 -3.58 7.09
C ASN A 50 -9.01 -3.36 8.58
N LYS A 51 -7.87 -3.87 9.07
CA LYS A 51 -7.44 -3.62 10.47
C LYS A 51 -7.30 -2.14 10.80
N THR A 52 -6.77 -1.35 9.86
CA THR A 52 -6.64 0.11 10.03
C THR A 52 -8.02 0.77 10.11
N SER A 53 -8.97 0.30 9.32
CA SER A 53 -10.34 0.79 9.32
C SER A 53 -11.07 0.43 10.62
N ASP A 54 -10.88 -0.79 11.13
CA ASP A 54 -11.47 -1.25 12.39
C ASP A 54 -10.86 -0.50 13.60
N ALA A 55 -9.54 -0.32 13.61
CA ALA A 55 -8.85 0.49 14.63
C ALA A 55 -9.33 1.95 14.58
N PHE A 56 -9.55 2.49 13.39
CA PHE A 56 -10.10 3.83 13.22
C PHE A 56 -11.54 3.94 13.75
N LYS A 57 -12.41 2.96 13.46
CA LYS A 57 -13.78 2.88 14.03
C LYS A 57 -13.74 2.83 15.55
N THR A 58 -12.85 2.01 16.13
CA THR A 58 -12.66 1.91 17.58
C THR A 58 -12.21 3.25 18.17
N THR A 59 -11.26 3.92 17.51
CA THR A 59 -10.81 5.26 17.93
C THR A 59 -11.97 6.24 17.92
N LEU A 60 -12.78 6.29 16.85
CA LEU A 60 -13.96 7.15 16.79
C LEU A 60 -14.97 6.86 17.90
N GLN A 61 -15.21 5.57 18.22
CA GLN A 61 -16.08 5.18 19.33
C GLN A 61 -15.56 5.71 20.66
N THR A 62 -14.26 5.58 20.93
CA THR A 62 -13.64 6.14 22.14
C THR A 62 -13.82 7.66 22.21
N GLN A 63 -13.64 8.38 21.10
CA GLN A 63 -13.83 9.84 21.06
C GLN A 63 -15.29 10.25 21.28
N VAL A 64 -16.24 9.49 20.73
CA VAL A 64 -17.67 9.69 20.97
C VAL A 64 -18.02 9.44 22.44
N GLU A 65 -17.42 8.43 23.06
CA GLU A 65 -17.67 8.12 24.46
C GLU A 65 -17.11 9.20 25.38
N MET A 66 -15.87 9.67 25.14
CA MET A 66 -15.31 10.79 25.90
C MET A 66 -16.16 12.07 25.78
N TYR A 67 -16.67 12.37 24.58
CA TYR A 67 -17.59 13.49 24.40
C TYR A 67 -18.88 13.35 25.22
N LYS A 68 -19.39 12.12 25.41
CA LYS A 68 -20.56 11.87 26.26
C LYS A 68 -20.22 11.96 27.75
N ASP A 69 -19.05 11.47 28.15
CA ASP A 69 -18.56 11.51 29.54
C ASP A 69 -18.40 12.96 30.03
N ASP A 70 -18.06 13.88 29.13
CA ASP A 70 -17.96 15.33 29.40
C ASP A 70 -19.35 16.05 29.38
N ASP A 71 -20.44 15.29 29.49
CA ASP A 71 -21.83 15.74 29.64
C ASP A 71 -22.38 16.54 28.43
N HIS A 72 -21.77 16.39 27.26
CA HIS A 72 -22.20 17.06 26.01
C HIS A 72 -23.27 16.27 25.23
N GLY A 73 -23.72 15.13 25.77
CA GLY A 73 -24.70 14.25 25.12
C GLY A 73 -24.09 13.43 23.97
N THR A 74 -24.93 12.83 23.12
CA THR A 74 -24.45 12.05 21.96
C THR A 74 -24.23 12.96 20.75
N PRO A 75 -23.03 12.97 20.14
CA PRO A 75 -22.76 13.81 18.98
C PRO A 75 -23.59 13.35 17.77
N THR A 76 -24.26 14.28 17.10
CA THR A 76 -25.08 14.01 15.91
C THR A 76 -24.29 14.13 14.61
N LYS A 77 -23.13 14.82 14.65
CA LYS A 77 -22.23 15.02 13.51
C LYS A 77 -20.77 14.96 13.94
N PHE A 78 -19.89 14.50 13.05
CA PHE A 78 -18.44 14.53 13.28
C PHE A 78 -17.89 15.95 13.47
N ASP A 79 -18.58 16.97 12.95
CA ASP A 79 -18.21 18.38 13.14
C ASP A 79 -18.38 18.87 14.59
N GLU A 80 -19.22 18.21 15.39
CA GLU A 80 -19.40 18.52 16.82
C GLU A 80 -18.21 18.01 17.63
N LEU A 81 -17.68 16.85 17.26
CA LEU A 81 -16.46 16.29 17.84
C LEU A 81 -15.21 17.11 17.50
N LEU A 82 -15.18 17.76 16.33
CA LEU A 82 -14.12 18.71 15.97
C LEU A 82 -14.16 19.98 16.84
N LYS A 83 -15.37 20.51 17.09
CA LYS A 83 -15.55 21.70 17.93
C LYS A 83 -15.18 21.45 19.39
N GLY A 84 -15.37 20.23 19.86
CA GLY A 84 -14.95 19.79 21.20
C GLY A 84 -13.49 19.33 21.30
N ASP A 85 -12.69 19.45 20.23
CA ASP A 85 -11.27 19.01 20.17
C ASP A 85 -11.03 17.50 20.38
N TYR A 86 -12.08 16.67 20.23
CA TYR A 86 -11.99 15.21 20.30
C TYR A 86 -11.53 14.57 18.98
N LEU A 87 -11.71 15.26 17.86
CA LEU A 87 -11.25 14.82 16.56
C LEU A 87 -10.49 15.93 15.83
N THR A 88 -9.43 15.52 15.15
CA THR A 88 -8.70 16.39 14.22
C THR A 88 -9.46 16.57 12.91
N GLN A 89 -9.21 17.67 12.20
CA GLN A 89 -9.81 17.94 10.89
C GLN A 89 -9.57 16.79 9.89
N ASP A 90 -8.40 16.17 9.92
CA ASP A 90 -8.05 15.05 9.04
C ASP A 90 -8.86 13.79 9.36
N GLN A 91 -9.11 13.51 10.65
CA GLN A 91 -9.96 12.39 11.06
C GLN A 91 -11.41 12.60 10.65
N VAL A 92 -11.93 13.83 10.76
CA VAL A 92 -13.29 14.17 10.29
C VAL A 92 -13.40 14.02 8.77
N ASN A 93 -12.42 14.51 8.02
CA ASN A 93 -12.38 14.37 6.56
C ASN A 93 -12.33 12.89 6.14
N LYS A 94 -11.51 12.09 6.83
CA LYS A 94 -11.41 10.64 6.62
C LYS A 94 -12.73 9.94 6.95
N ALA A 95 -13.35 10.25 8.09
CA ALA A 95 -14.64 9.69 8.49
C ALA A 95 -15.73 10.02 7.47
N ASN A 96 -15.91 11.30 7.13
CA ASN A 96 -16.89 11.75 6.15
C ASN A 96 -16.71 11.08 4.78
N LYS A 97 -15.46 10.92 4.33
CA LYS A 97 -15.15 10.24 3.08
C LYS A 97 -15.49 8.75 3.14
N SER A 98 -15.03 8.03 4.17
CA SER A 98 -15.25 6.59 4.32
C SER A 98 -16.74 6.23 4.46
N PHE A 99 -17.50 6.93 5.31
CA PHE A 99 -18.94 6.66 5.49
C PHE A 99 -19.78 7.05 4.25
N LYS A 100 -19.38 8.11 3.51
CA LYS A 100 -20.04 8.47 2.24
C LYS A 100 -19.78 7.43 1.14
N LEU A 101 -18.58 6.86 1.11
CA LEU A 101 -18.23 5.75 0.21
C LEU A 101 -19.02 4.49 0.53
N GLU A 102 -19.10 4.07 1.80
CA GLU A 102 -19.93 2.92 2.23
C GLU A 102 -21.40 3.11 1.85
N LYS A 103 -21.99 4.29 2.11
CA LYS A 103 -23.39 4.58 1.74
C LYS A 103 -23.62 4.59 0.23
N LYS A 104 -22.66 5.10 -0.55
CA LYS A 104 -22.71 5.08 -2.01
C LYS A 104 -22.62 3.65 -2.56
N LEU A 105 -21.76 2.81 -1.98
CA LEU A 105 -21.63 1.40 -2.33
C LEU A 105 -22.90 0.61 -1.98
N SER A 106 -23.47 0.81 -0.79
CA SER A 106 -24.72 0.16 -0.37
C SER A 106 -25.88 0.50 -1.32
N ASN A 107 -26.01 1.77 -1.73
CA ASN A 107 -27.05 2.19 -2.68
C ASN A 107 -26.82 1.68 -4.12
N LEU A 108 -25.58 1.35 -4.49
CA LEU A 108 -25.22 0.81 -5.81
C LEU A 108 -25.36 -0.71 -5.89
N LEU A 109 -25.14 -1.42 -4.78
CA LEU A 109 -25.27 -2.88 -4.69
C LEU A 109 -26.72 -3.33 -4.44
N CYS A 110 -27.61 -2.41 -4.04
CA CYS A 110 -29.02 -2.66 -3.78
C CYS A 110 -29.94 -2.26 -4.94
N LYS A 111 -29.43 -2.18 -6.17
CA LYS A 111 -30.19 -1.77 -7.37
C LYS A 111 -30.11 -2.80 -8.48
#